data_AF-A0A7W4IBU9-F1
#
_entry.id   AF-A0A7W4IBU9-F1
#
_cell.length_a   1.000
_cell.length_b   1.000
_cell.length_c   1.000
_cell.angle_alpha   90.00
_cell.angle_beta   90.00
_cell.angle_gamma   90.00
#
_symmetry.space_group_name_H-M   'P 1'
#
loop_
_entity.id
_entity.type
_entity.pdbx_description
1 polymer ?
#
loop_
_entity_poly.entity_id
_entity_poly.type
_entity_poly.pdbx_seq_one_letter_code
_entity_poly.pdbx_strand_id
1 'polypeptide(L)'
;MSDAFRNLATRIGAFALLSPLILGVAGPALSDRVFAQDGSEGRRMAGFQAADTNHDGHVSRDEFESFARARMASAGGMRAAMFSRLSPEDQKARLDEKFSQMDEGGKGYLTPDDWHPQS
;
A
#
# COMPACT_ATOMS: atom_id res chain seq x y z
N MET A 1 27.18 36.10 1.29
CA MET A 1 26.23 37.21 1.20
C MET A 1 25.65 37.17 -0.20
N SER A 2 24.33 36.97 -0.31
CA SER A 2 23.44 37.30 -1.47
C SER A 2 23.75 36.67 -2.84
N ASP A 3 22.83 36.17 -3.67
CA ASP A 3 21.37 36.05 -3.73
C ASP A 3 21.10 35.02 -4.86
N ALA A 4 20.26 34.01 -4.69
CA ALA A 4 18.83 34.05 -5.02
C ALA A 4 18.48 34.53 -6.45
N PHE A 5 18.57 33.63 -7.45
CA PHE A 5 17.77 33.71 -8.70
C PHE A 5 17.41 32.30 -9.17
N ARG A 6 16.21 31.81 -8.81
CA ARG A 6 15.02 31.71 -9.68
C ARG A 6 15.04 30.50 -10.65
N ASN A 7 14.14 29.57 -10.34
CA ASN A 7 13.43 28.63 -11.22
C ASN A 7 13.67 28.76 -12.72
N LEU A 8 14.08 27.67 -13.39
CA LEU A 8 13.66 27.41 -14.77
C LEU A 8 13.79 25.92 -15.18
N ALA A 9 12.65 25.37 -15.58
CA ALA A 9 12.46 24.36 -16.63
C ALA A 9 13.06 22.95 -16.49
N THR A 10 12.14 22.04 -16.17
CA THR A 10 11.98 20.69 -16.74
C THR A 10 12.49 20.58 -18.20
N ARG A 11 13.34 19.58 -18.50
CA ARG A 11 13.04 18.43 -19.40
C ARG A 11 14.29 17.75 -19.99
N ILE A 12 14.38 16.44 -19.68
CA ILE A 12 14.70 15.29 -20.55
C ILE A 12 16.06 15.27 -21.26
N GLY A 13 16.88 14.27 -20.92
CA GLY A 13 17.94 13.79 -21.82
C GLY A 13 18.96 12.84 -21.19
N ALA A 14 18.80 11.54 -21.47
CA ALA A 14 19.83 10.50 -21.58
C ALA A 14 20.74 10.17 -20.39
N PHE A 15 20.62 8.94 -19.88
CA PHE A 15 21.78 8.16 -19.43
C PHE A 15 21.61 6.69 -19.84
N ALA A 16 22.41 6.28 -20.81
CA ALA A 16 22.56 4.91 -21.27
C ALA A 16 23.70 4.22 -20.51
N LEU A 17 23.51 2.99 -20.01
CA LEU A 17 24.57 1.99 -19.71
C LEU A 17 23.91 0.58 -19.71
N LEU A 18 24.07 -0.27 -20.74
CA LEU A 18 25.12 -1.30 -20.93
C LEU A 18 24.99 -2.59 -20.07
N SER A 19 24.45 -3.64 -20.73
CA SER A 19 24.87 -5.08 -20.68
C SER A 19 24.50 -5.98 -19.48
N PRO A 20 24.51 -7.34 -19.62
CA PRO A 20 24.50 -8.19 -20.82
C PRO A 20 23.36 -9.23 -20.88
N LEU A 21 23.16 -9.74 -22.10
CA LEU A 21 22.52 -11.00 -22.44
C LEU A 21 23.13 -12.17 -21.64
N ILE A 22 22.35 -12.85 -20.79
CA ILE A 22 22.71 -14.15 -20.22
C ILE A 22 21.94 -15.24 -20.95
N LEU A 23 22.70 -16.13 -21.61
CA LEU A 23 22.24 -17.35 -22.28
C LEU A 23 22.72 -18.56 -21.46
N GLY A 24 21.80 -19.49 -21.14
CA GLY A 24 22.06 -20.80 -20.50
C GLY A 24 21.42 -20.90 -19.11
N VAL A 25 20.80 -21.99 -18.65
CA VAL A 25 20.79 -23.42 -19.01
C VAL A 25 19.46 -24.04 -18.54
N ALA A 26 19.08 -25.14 -19.18
CA ALA A 26 17.89 -25.96 -18.96
C ALA A 26 17.66 -26.47 -17.51
N GLY A 27 16.38 -26.68 -17.19
CA GLY A 27 15.92 -27.67 -16.21
C GLY A 27 14.43 -27.50 -15.87
N PRO A 28 13.50 -28.33 -16.35
CA PRO A 28 12.16 -28.39 -15.80
C PRO A 28 12.22 -29.27 -14.55
N ALA A 29 12.58 -28.69 -13.42
CA ALA A 29 12.32 -29.32 -12.13
C ALA A 29 10.92 -28.88 -11.70
N LEU A 30 9.96 -29.78 -11.89
CA LEU A 30 8.57 -29.69 -11.43
C LEU A 30 8.51 -29.08 -10.02
N SER A 31 8.12 -27.80 -9.94
CA SER A 31 7.75 -27.15 -8.68
C SER A 31 6.36 -27.64 -8.27
N ASP A 32 6.27 -28.89 -7.83
CA ASP A 32 5.05 -29.48 -7.28
C ASP A 32 4.84 -29.04 -5.82
N ARG A 33 4.85 -27.72 -5.56
CA ARG A 33 4.46 -27.06 -4.29
C ARG A 33 4.21 -25.56 -4.48
N VAL A 34 3.21 -25.17 -5.25
CA VAL A 34 2.76 -23.75 -5.27
C VAL A 34 1.28 -23.58 -4.92
N PHE A 35 0.49 -24.66 -4.87
CA PHE A 35 -0.96 -24.54 -4.65
C PHE A 35 -1.37 -24.99 -3.25
N ALA A 36 -1.00 -24.20 -2.23
CA ALA A 36 -1.62 -24.27 -0.91
C ALA A 36 -1.73 -22.91 -0.18
N GLN A 37 -1.39 -21.79 -0.84
CA GLN A 37 -1.48 -20.43 -0.27
C GLN A 37 -2.52 -19.52 -0.97
N ASP A 38 -3.17 -20.03 -2.03
CA ASP A 38 -3.94 -19.24 -3.02
C ASP A 38 -5.23 -18.59 -2.48
N GLY A 39 -5.80 -19.08 -1.38
CA GLY A 39 -7.07 -18.54 -0.86
C GLY A 39 -6.94 -17.29 0.03
N SER A 40 -5.86 -17.20 0.82
CA SER A 40 -5.68 -16.15 1.83
C SER A 40 -4.89 -14.96 1.31
N GLU A 41 -3.88 -15.19 0.48
CA GLU A 41 -3.13 -14.11 -0.16
C GLU A 41 -3.99 -13.36 -1.16
N GLY A 42 -4.79 -14.06 -1.98
CA GLY A 42 -5.68 -13.40 -2.94
C GLY A 42 -6.67 -12.42 -2.27
N ARG A 43 -7.25 -12.78 -1.12
CA ARG A 43 -8.14 -11.88 -0.37
C ARG A 43 -7.39 -10.73 0.33
N ARG A 44 -6.17 -10.98 0.80
CA ARG A 44 -5.29 -9.95 1.37
C ARG A 44 -4.95 -8.91 0.31
N MET A 45 -4.47 -9.36 -0.84
CA MET A 45 -4.08 -8.52 -1.97
C MET A 45 -5.27 -7.75 -2.56
N ALA A 46 -6.47 -8.35 -2.61
CA ALA A 46 -7.67 -7.63 -3.03
C ALA A 46 -8.02 -6.45 -2.11
N GLY A 47 -7.80 -6.60 -0.79
CA GLY A 47 -7.98 -5.51 0.16
C GLY A 47 -6.94 -4.40 -0.02
N PHE A 48 -5.68 -4.79 -0.26
CA PHE A 48 -4.58 -3.84 -0.50
C PHE A 48 -4.81 -3.05 -1.79
N GLN A 49 -5.10 -3.74 -2.91
CA GLN A 49 -5.40 -3.11 -4.20
C GLN A 49 -6.63 -2.20 -4.16
N ALA A 50 -7.58 -2.48 -3.27
CA ALA A 50 -8.73 -1.60 -3.08
C ALA A 50 -8.39 -0.34 -2.26
N ALA A 51 -7.29 -0.34 -1.52
CA ALA A 51 -6.78 0.82 -0.79
C ALA A 51 -5.79 1.64 -1.65
N ASP A 52 -4.86 0.96 -2.32
CA ASP A 52 -3.89 1.51 -3.28
C ASP A 52 -4.61 1.96 -4.55
N THR A 53 -5.13 3.20 -4.53
CA THR A 53 -6.00 3.72 -5.59
C THR A 53 -5.18 4.22 -6.78
N ASN A 54 -3.96 4.69 -6.51
CA ASN A 54 -3.03 5.15 -7.54
C ASN A 54 -2.19 4.01 -8.15
N HIS A 55 -2.25 2.80 -7.56
CA HIS A 55 -1.53 1.59 -7.98
C HIS A 55 -0.01 1.79 -8.01
N ASP A 56 0.51 2.54 -7.04
CA ASP A 56 1.95 2.77 -6.91
C ASP A 56 2.67 1.67 -6.09
N GLY A 57 1.91 0.69 -5.59
CA GLY A 57 2.42 -0.43 -4.79
C GLY A 57 2.56 -0.11 -3.30
N HIS A 58 2.10 1.06 -2.86
CA HIS A 58 2.11 1.50 -1.48
C HIS A 58 0.77 2.14 -1.13
N VAL A 59 0.35 1.99 0.13
CA VAL A 59 -0.86 2.68 0.62
C VAL A 59 -0.40 3.84 1.51
N SER A 60 -0.69 5.05 1.06
CA SER A 60 -0.47 6.26 1.84
C SER A 60 -1.51 6.43 2.96
N ARG A 61 -1.28 7.36 3.88
CA ARG A 61 -2.22 7.65 4.98
C ARG A 61 -3.60 8.07 4.48
N ASP A 62 -3.66 8.91 3.45
CA ASP A 62 -4.92 9.43 2.91
C ASP A 62 -5.72 8.34 2.17
N GLU A 63 -5.03 7.45 1.48
CA GLU A 63 -5.63 6.27 0.84
C GLU A 63 -6.16 5.28 1.87
N PHE A 64 -5.39 5.02 2.92
CA PHE A 64 -5.83 4.19 4.04
C PHE A 64 -7.06 4.79 4.73
N GLU A 65 -7.07 6.10 4.97
CA GLU A 65 -8.20 6.78 5.62
C GLU A 65 -9.49 6.60 4.80
N SER A 66 -9.40 6.85 3.51
CA SER A 66 -10.52 6.73 2.57
C SER A 66 -11.04 5.30 2.49
N PHE A 67 -10.13 4.33 2.33
CA PHE A 67 -10.45 2.91 2.29
C PHE A 67 -11.08 2.42 3.60
N ALA A 68 -10.48 2.76 4.74
CA ALA A 68 -10.94 2.29 6.04
C ALA A 68 -12.29 2.90 6.42
N ARG A 69 -12.55 4.16 6.06
CA ARG A 69 -13.87 4.80 6.21
C ARG A 69 -14.92 4.09 5.36
N ALA A 70 -14.62 3.80 4.09
CA ALA A 70 -15.52 3.05 3.20
C ALA A 70 -15.78 1.62 3.71
N ARG A 71 -14.74 0.96 4.22
CA ARG A 71 -14.84 -0.38 4.79
C ARG A 71 -15.62 -0.39 6.10
N MET A 72 -15.48 0.61 6.95
CA MET A 72 -16.29 0.73 8.17
C MET A 72 -17.74 1.07 7.87
N ALA A 73 -18.03 1.88 6.86
CA ALA A 73 -19.39 2.13 6.41
C ALA A 73 -20.08 0.85 5.87
N SER A 74 -19.32 -0.03 5.21
CA SER A 74 -19.85 -1.26 4.60
C SER A 74 -19.81 -2.50 5.51
N ALA A 75 -18.93 -2.54 6.52
CA ALA A 75 -18.79 -3.70 7.42
C ALA A 75 -20.01 -3.96 8.30
N GLY A 76 -20.89 -2.97 8.49
CA GLY A 76 -22.07 -3.09 9.34
C GLY A 76 -21.74 -3.39 10.81
N GLY A 77 -22.78 -3.44 11.65
CA GLY A 77 -22.64 -3.81 13.07
C GLY A 77 -22.24 -2.68 14.02
N MET A 78 -22.10 -3.04 15.30
CA MET A 78 -21.96 -2.07 16.40
C MET A 78 -20.66 -1.25 16.32
N ARG A 79 -19.55 -1.83 15.84
CA ARG A 79 -18.26 -1.13 15.67
C ARG A 79 -18.34 -0.07 14.57
N ALA A 80 -18.95 -0.39 13.42
CA ALA A 80 -19.20 0.56 12.34
C ALA A 80 -20.13 1.70 12.78
N ALA A 81 -21.21 1.36 13.50
CA ALA A 81 -22.14 2.34 14.06
C ALA A 81 -21.47 3.25 15.09
N MET A 82 -20.60 2.69 15.95
CA MET A 82 -19.85 3.46 16.93
C MET A 82 -18.83 4.38 16.26
N PHE A 83 -18.11 3.90 15.23
CA PHE A 83 -17.17 4.71 14.47
C PHE A 83 -17.87 5.88 13.76
N SER A 84 -19.01 5.63 13.14
CA SER A 84 -19.79 6.67 12.45
C SER A 84 -20.39 7.72 13.40
N ARG A 85 -20.47 7.44 14.70
CA ARG A 85 -20.91 8.38 15.74
C ARG A 85 -19.78 9.26 16.28
N LEU A 86 -18.53 8.92 15.98
CA LEU A 86 -17.37 9.72 16.40
C LEU A 86 -17.26 10.99 15.56
N SER A 87 -16.61 12.02 16.12
CA SER A 87 -16.24 13.21 15.37
C SER A 87 -15.27 12.85 14.23
N PRO A 88 -15.19 13.64 13.14
CA PRO A 88 -14.22 13.40 12.08
C PRO A 88 -12.77 13.35 12.57
N GLU A 89 -12.44 14.14 13.61
CA GLU A 89 -11.11 14.15 14.22
C GLU A 89 -10.82 12.84 14.97
N ASP A 90 -11.77 12.33 15.75
CA ASP A 90 -11.63 11.05 16.46
C ASP A 90 -11.59 9.86 15.48
N GLN A 91 -12.36 9.94 14.39
CA GLN A 91 -12.31 8.96 13.31
C GLN A 91 -10.91 8.90 12.71
N LYS A 92 -10.35 10.07 12.37
CA LYS A 92 -9.00 10.19 11.84
C LYS A 92 -7.96 9.67 12.83
N ALA A 93 -8.05 10.04 14.11
CA ALA A 93 -7.12 9.60 15.15
C ALA A 93 -7.07 8.06 15.26
N ARG A 94 -8.23 7.40 15.21
CA ARG A 94 -8.29 5.92 15.23
C ARG A 94 -7.74 5.28 13.96
N LEU A 95 -7.93 5.92 12.82
CA LEU A 95 -7.37 5.45 11.55
C LEU A 95 -5.86 5.63 11.52
N ASP A 96 -5.34 6.75 12.03
CA ASP A 96 -3.90 7.01 12.14
C ASP A 96 -3.21 6.07 13.15
N GLU A 97 -3.87 5.81 14.29
CA GLU A 97 -3.41 4.80 15.25
C GLU A 97 -3.36 3.40 14.61
N LYS A 98 -4.37 3.06 13.79
CA LYS A 98 -4.42 1.77 13.11
C LYS A 98 -3.41 1.65 11.98
N PHE A 99 -3.20 2.74 11.25
CA PHE A 99 -2.16 2.84 10.24
C PHE A 99 -0.79 2.64 10.90
N SER A 100 -0.52 3.32 12.01
CA SER A 100 0.74 3.21 12.75
C SER A 100 1.00 1.81 13.31
N GLN A 101 -0.06 1.05 13.63
CA GLN A 101 0.06 -0.36 14.01
C GLN A 101 0.41 -1.28 12.84
N MET A 102 0.01 -0.93 11.62
CA MET A 102 0.33 -1.69 10.41
C MET A 102 1.66 -1.28 9.80
N ASP A 103 2.07 -0.03 9.99
CA ASP A 103 3.32 0.51 9.45
C ASP A 103 4.53 0.01 10.25
N GLU A 104 4.85 -1.26 10.06
CA GLU A 104 6.04 -1.86 10.65
C GLU A 104 7.28 -1.12 10.12
N GLY A 105 8.05 -0.57 11.06
CA GLY A 105 9.23 0.24 10.75
C GLY A 105 8.99 1.74 10.59
N GLY A 106 7.74 2.24 10.65
CA GLY A 106 7.45 3.68 10.68
C GLY A 106 7.88 4.43 9.41
N LYS A 107 7.77 3.78 8.25
CA LYS A 107 8.19 4.30 6.94
C LYS A 107 7.19 5.32 6.37
N GLY A 108 5.99 5.40 6.94
CA GLY A 108 4.95 6.36 6.56
C GLY A 108 4.04 5.89 5.43
N TYR A 109 4.15 4.63 5.01
CA TYR A 109 3.34 3.98 3.98
C TYR A 109 3.21 2.48 4.28
N LEU A 110 2.13 1.84 3.82
CA LEU A 110 1.95 0.38 3.97
C LEU A 110 2.28 -0.32 2.66
N THR A 111 3.01 -1.42 2.75
CA THR A 111 3.28 -2.33 1.63
C THR A 111 2.31 -3.53 1.70
N PRO A 112 2.24 -4.39 0.66
CA PRO A 112 1.43 -5.60 0.70
C PRO A 112 1.78 -6.54 1.88
N ASP A 113 3.04 -6.55 2.31
CA ASP A 113 3.50 -7.33 3.46
C ASP A 113 2.90 -6.81 4.77
N ASP A 114 2.85 -5.48 4.95
CA ASP A 114 2.24 -4.80 6.10
C ASP A 114 0.71 -4.98 6.18
N TRP A 115 0.09 -5.44 5.09
CA TRP A 115 -1.35 -5.49 4.96
C TRP A 115 -1.98 -6.73 5.62
N HIS A 116 -2.33 -6.62 6.91
CA HIS A 116 -3.00 -7.68 7.66
C HIS A 116 -4.50 -7.35 7.88
N PRO A 117 -5.40 -7.72 6.97
CA PRO A 117 -6.84 -7.60 7.23
C PRO A 117 -7.18 -8.53 8.40
N GLN A 118 -7.72 -7.97 9.49
CA GLN A 118 -8.09 -8.74 10.67
C GLN A 118 -9.13 -9.81 10.27
N SER A 119 -8.81 -11.08 10.55
CA SER A 119 -9.74 -12.20 10.50
C SER A 119 -10.92 -12.01 11.45
#